data_AF-A0A8I1ATA7-F1
#
_entry.id   AF-A0A8I1ATA7-F1
#
_cell.length_a   1.000
_cell.length_b   1.000
_cell.length_c   1.000
_cell.angle_alpha   90.00
_cell.angle_beta   90.00
_cell.angle_gamma   90.00
#
_symmetry.space_group_name_H-M   'P 1'
#
loop_
_entity.id
_entity.type
_entity.pdbx_description
1 polymer ?
#
loop_
_entity_poly.entity_id
_entity_poly.type
_entity_poly.pdbx_seq_one_letter_code
_entity_poly.pdbx_strand_id
1 'polypeptide(L)'
;ARQQQDPLLICGHSDFTAIQLGLLAKGSIITFSGPMLAGNFGAETLNEFTEHHFWQALRNPAFTLEWHGEGPDCRADGTLWGGNLAMLTSLIGTPWMPQISDGILVVEDINEHPFRVERMLLQLLNSGILARQRAIILGSFTGANANDYDAGYDLPMVYDYLRQQLNIPVISGLDFGHEPRTVTLPLGARALLVNNASITTLSISGHPVLAE
;
A
#
# COMPACT_ATOMS: atom_id res chain seq x y z
N ALA A 1 8.46 24.52 -0.17
CA ALA A 1 9.73 25.09 -0.67
C ALA A 1 10.72 23.99 -1.04
N ARG A 2 11.29 23.21 -0.09
CA ARG A 2 12.28 22.15 -0.42
C ARG A 2 11.72 21.01 -1.29
N GLN A 3 10.54 20.45 -0.96
CA GLN A 3 9.95 19.38 -1.78
C GLN A 3 9.49 19.81 -3.20
N GLN A 4 9.63 21.10 -3.55
CA GLN A 4 9.32 21.62 -4.88
C GLN A 4 10.62 21.90 -5.70
N GLN A 5 11.79 21.89 -5.05
CA GLN A 5 13.10 22.19 -5.65
C GLN A 5 14.16 21.29 -4.99
N ASP A 6 14.63 20.29 -5.74
CA ASP A 6 15.35 19.08 -5.29
C ASP A 6 14.71 18.41 -4.06
N PRO A 7 13.61 17.66 -4.28
CA PRO A 7 12.93 17.00 -3.18
C PRO A 7 13.83 15.98 -2.49
N LEU A 8 13.73 15.94 -1.16
CA LEU A 8 14.24 14.82 -0.37
C LEU A 8 13.42 13.57 -0.70
N LEU A 9 14.11 12.43 -0.76
CA LEU A 9 13.50 11.11 -0.89
C LEU A 9 13.22 10.56 0.51
N ILE A 10 11.98 10.77 0.98
CA ILE A 10 11.57 10.45 2.35
C ILE A 10 10.95 9.05 2.37
N CYS A 11 11.55 8.11 3.12
CA CYS A 11 11.11 6.71 3.18
C CYS A 11 10.77 6.26 4.61
N GLY A 12 9.71 5.48 4.74
CA GLY A 12 9.30 4.78 5.97
C GLY A 12 7.98 4.05 5.78
N HIS A 13 7.55 3.24 6.76
CA HIS A 13 6.23 2.56 6.75
C HIS A 13 5.65 2.55 8.18
N SER A 14 4.55 1.81 8.41
CA SER A 14 3.90 1.72 9.73
C SER A 14 3.35 3.09 10.19
N ASP A 15 3.60 3.51 11.43
CA ASP A 15 3.19 4.81 11.99
C ASP A 15 3.56 6.01 11.08
N PHE A 16 4.67 5.90 10.34
CA PHE A 16 5.10 6.95 9.41
C PHE A 16 4.10 7.22 8.28
N THR A 17 3.18 6.28 7.98
CA THR A 17 2.04 6.48 7.07
C THR A 17 1.27 7.75 7.43
N ALA A 18 1.10 8.11 8.70
CA ALA A 18 0.37 9.33 9.08
C ALA A 18 1.04 10.60 8.55
N ILE A 19 2.38 10.67 8.61
CA ILE A 19 3.16 11.80 8.10
C ILE A 19 3.10 11.81 6.57
N GLN A 20 3.25 10.66 5.93
CA GLN A 20 3.21 10.52 4.48
C GLN A 20 1.86 10.97 3.90
N LEU A 21 0.75 10.53 4.51
CA LEU A 21 -0.59 10.93 4.10
C LEU A 21 -0.86 12.41 4.39
N GLY A 22 -0.36 12.95 5.51
CA GLY A 22 -0.43 14.39 5.78
C GLY A 22 0.32 15.23 4.73
N LEU A 23 1.50 14.80 4.30
CA LEU A 23 2.29 15.43 3.23
C LEU A 23 1.56 15.36 1.88
N LEU A 24 0.95 14.21 1.58
CA LEU A 24 0.15 14.02 0.38
C LEU A 24 -1.11 14.91 0.38
N ALA A 25 -1.83 14.98 1.51
CA ALA A 25 -3.05 15.77 1.65
C ALA A 25 -2.82 17.28 1.58
N LYS A 26 -1.69 17.77 2.10
CA LYS A 26 -1.42 19.22 2.21
C LYS A 26 -0.62 19.81 1.05
N GLY A 27 0.15 18.99 0.33
CA GLY A 27 1.04 19.51 -0.71
C GLY A 27 1.28 18.58 -1.89
N SER A 28 0.52 17.47 -1.99
CA SER A 28 0.75 16.44 -3.01
C SER A 28 2.21 15.97 -3.06
N ILE A 29 2.87 15.94 -1.89
CA ILE A 29 4.28 15.61 -1.77
C ILE A 29 4.42 14.08 -1.82
N ILE A 30 5.20 13.60 -2.79
CA ILE A 30 5.50 12.18 -2.91
C ILE A 30 6.50 11.76 -1.83
N THR A 31 6.20 10.65 -1.17
CA THR A 31 7.06 9.97 -0.19
C THR A 31 7.03 8.46 -0.46
N PHE A 32 7.95 7.70 0.10
CA PHE A 32 8.12 6.27 -0.20
C PHE A 32 7.65 5.43 1.00
N SER A 33 6.58 4.67 0.82
CA SER A 33 6.20 3.61 1.77
C SER A 33 7.10 2.41 1.54
N GLY A 34 8.03 2.15 2.45
CA GLY A 34 9.10 1.18 2.24
C GLY A 34 9.94 0.94 3.49
N PRO A 35 11.13 0.32 3.35
CA PRO A 35 11.91 -0.13 4.50
C PRO A 35 12.34 1.00 5.43
N MET A 36 12.49 0.65 6.71
CA MET A 36 13.02 1.52 7.76
C MET A 36 14.32 0.96 8.33
N LEU A 37 15.03 1.79 9.10
CA LEU A 37 16.33 1.41 9.68
C LEU A 37 16.23 0.17 10.57
N ALA A 38 15.39 0.20 11.61
CA ALA A 38 15.38 -0.87 12.62
C ALA A 38 14.85 -2.22 12.08
N GLY A 39 13.72 -2.21 11.36
CA GLY A 39 13.05 -3.43 10.92
C GLY A 39 13.62 -4.07 9.65
N ASN A 40 14.42 -3.33 8.87
CA ASN A 40 14.93 -3.83 7.59
C ASN A 40 16.46 -3.71 7.49
N PHE A 41 17.01 -2.48 7.45
CA PHE A 41 18.47 -2.30 7.26
C PHE A 41 19.31 -2.74 8.45
N GLY A 42 18.72 -2.73 9.65
CA GLY A 42 19.32 -3.17 10.91
C GLY A 42 18.88 -4.56 11.35
N ALA A 43 18.15 -5.31 10.49
CA ALA A 43 17.85 -6.71 10.75
C ALA A 43 19.15 -7.54 10.75
N GLU A 44 19.12 -8.71 11.40
CA GLU A 44 20.27 -9.62 11.45
C GLU A 44 20.77 -10.00 10.05
N THR A 45 19.84 -10.18 9.11
CA THR A 45 20.13 -10.37 7.68
C THR A 45 19.34 -9.35 6.87
N LEU A 46 20.04 -8.57 6.06
CA LEU A 46 19.41 -7.68 5.10
C LEU A 46 18.70 -8.51 4.02
N ASN A 47 17.40 -8.30 3.86
CA ASN A 47 16.62 -9.03 2.87
C ASN A 47 16.88 -8.47 1.46
N GLU A 48 17.45 -9.30 0.57
CA GLU A 48 17.84 -8.90 -0.79
C GLU A 48 16.65 -8.40 -1.63
N PHE A 49 15.46 -8.97 -1.45
CA PHE A 49 14.26 -8.52 -2.17
C PHE A 49 13.88 -7.09 -1.77
N THR A 50 13.90 -6.79 -0.48
CA THR A 50 13.61 -5.46 0.05
C THR A 50 14.67 -4.44 -0.38
N GLU A 51 15.95 -4.80 -0.30
CA GLU A 51 17.05 -3.95 -0.77
C GLU A 51 16.93 -3.65 -2.27
N HIS A 52 16.66 -4.68 -3.08
CA HIS A 52 16.47 -4.52 -4.52
C HIS A 52 15.36 -3.52 -4.84
N HIS A 53 14.17 -3.71 -4.28
CA HIS A 53 13.01 -2.86 -4.57
C HIS A 53 13.14 -1.45 -4.00
N PHE A 54 13.86 -1.28 -2.89
CA PHE A 54 14.21 0.03 -2.36
C PHE A 54 15.06 0.83 -3.35
N TRP A 55 16.17 0.25 -3.82
CA TRP A 55 17.03 0.94 -4.78
C TRP A 55 16.37 1.09 -6.15
N GLN A 56 15.54 0.13 -6.56
CA GLN A 56 14.77 0.23 -7.80
C GLN A 56 13.90 1.49 -7.79
N ALA A 57 13.13 1.74 -6.74
CA ALA A 57 12.26 2.89 -6.62
C ALA A 57 13.01 4.23 -6.50
N LEU A 58 14.19 4.25 -5.86
CA LEU A 58 14.94 5.49 -5.66
C LEU A 58 15.81 5.90 -6.85
N ARG A 59 16.14 4.97 -7.76
CA ARG A 59 17.07 5.24 -8.88
C ARG A 59 16.40 5.27 -10.25
N ASN A 60 15.22 4.66 -10.40
CA ASN A 60 14.57 4.52 -11.70
C ASN A 60 13.32 5.41 -11.78
N PRO A 61 13.24 6.38 -12.71
CA PRO A 61 12.08 7.28 -12.81
C PRO A 61 10.78 6.57 -13.21
N ALA A 62 10.90 5.35 -13.71
CA ALA A 62 9.81 4.41 -13.89
C ALA A 62 10.30 2.98 -13.61
N PHE A 63 9.49 2.17 -12.95
CA PHE A 63 9.78 0.75 -12.67
C PHE A 63 8.49 -0.07 -12.65
N THR A 64 8.60 -1.38 -12.67
CA THR A 64 7.45 -2.29 -12.58
C THR A 64 7.70 -3.33 -11.51
N LEU A 65 6.69 -3.51 -10.65
CA LEU A 65 6.62 -4.61 -9.69
C LEU A 65 5.82 -5.75 -10.33
N GLU A 66 6.20 -6.98 -10.02
CA GLU A 66 5.53 -8.18 -10.51
C GLU A 66 5.32 -9.17 -9.37
N TRP A 67 4.12 -9.78 -9.31
CA TRP A 67 3.81 -10.85 -8.37
C TRP A 67 2.67 -11.72 -8.89
N HIS A 68 2.44 -12.86 -8.24
CA HIS A 68 1.26 -13.69 -8.49
C HIS A 68 0.11 -13.22 -7.60
N GLY A 69 -0.66 -12.24 -8.06
CA GLY A 69 -1.77 -11.69 -7.30
C GLY A 69 -3.07 -12.46 -7.49
N GLU A 70 -3.93 -12.44 -6.47
CA GLU A 70 -5.24 -13.04 -6.51
C GLU A 70 -6.33 -11.98 -6.64
N GLY A 71 -7.18 -12.13 -7.64
CA GLY A 71 -8.28 -11.22 -7.93
C GLY A 71 -8.72 -11.32 -9.39
N PRO A 72 -9.69 -10.51 -9.83
CA PRO A 72 -10.17 -10.55 -11.20
C PRO A 72 -9.14 -10.00 -12.19
N ASP A 73 -9.25 -10.40 -13.46
CA ASP A 73 -8.54 -9.74 -14.56
C ASP A 73 -8.91 -8.27 -14.59
N CYS A 74 -7.92 -7.39 -14.62
CA CYS A 74 -8.18 -5.97 -14.58
C CYS A 74 -7.07 -5.14 -15.22
N ARG A 75 -7.45 -3.90 -15.59
CA ARG A 75 -6.52 -2.83 -15.92
C ARG A 75 -7.03 -1.55 -15.24
N ALA A 76 -6.23 -0.97 -14.36
CA ALA A 76 -6.57 0.25 -13.64
C ALA A 76 -5.38 1.20 -13.63
N ASP A 77 -5.59 2.45 -14.01
CA ASP A 77 -4.60 3.52 -13.86
C ASP A 77 -5.07 4.50 -12.79
N GLY A 78 -4.13 5.04 -12.01
CA GLY A 78 -4.49 5.94 -10.93
C GLY A 78 -3.29 6.51 -10.19
N THR A 79 -3.60 7.38 -9.23
CA THR A 79 -2.60 7.82 -8.24
C THR A 79 -2.40 6.71 -7.22
N LEU A 80 -1.17 6.25 -7.05
CA LEU A 80 -0.81 5.25 -6.04
C LEU A 80 -0.80 5.89 -4.66
N TRP A 81 -1.51 5.31 -3.69
CA TRP A 81 -1.50 5.82 -2.32
C TRP A 81 -1.87 4.73 -1.32
N GLY A 82 -1.76 5.03 -0.02
CA GLY A 82 -2.10 4.09 1.05
C GLY A 82 -0.97 3.93 2.06
N GLY A 83 -0.72 2.70 2.52
CA GLY A 83 0.24 2.39 3.57
C GLY A 83 -0.39 1.47 4.64
N ASN A 84 -0.05 1.72 5.90
CA ASN A 84 -0.61 0.97 7.01
C ASN A 84 -2.13 1.25 7.19
N LEU A 85 -2.94 0.19 7.27
CA LEU A 85 -4.40 0.27 7.32
C LEU A 85 -4.90 0.94 8.61
N ALA A 86 -4.36 0.59 9.77
CA ALA A 86 -4.70 1.23 11.04
C ALA A 86 -4.38 2.73 11.03
N MET A 87 -3.20 3.12 10.55
CA MET A 87 -2.82 4.53 10.44
C MET A 87 -3.72 5.30 9.47
N LEU A 88 -3.99 4.74 8.29
CA LEU A 88 -4.90 5.34 7.32
C LEU A 88 -6.31 5.53 7.93
N THR A 89 -6.82 4.52 8.62
CA THR A 89 -8.13 4.57 9.29
C THR A 89 -8.17 5.63 10.39
N SER A 90 -7.07 5.82 11.13
CA SER A 90 -6.95 6.83 12.19
C SER A 90 -7.10 8.28 11.68
N LEU A 91 -6.80 8.52 10.39
CA LEU A 91 -6.87 9.85 9.80
C LEU A 91 -8.26 10.22 9.27
N ILE A 92 -9.20 9.28 9.19
CA ILE A 92 -10.55 9.55 8.67
C ILE A 92 -11.23 10.66 9.49
N GLY A 93 -11.74 11.69 8.80
CA GLY A 93 -12.36 12.86 9.42
C GLY A 93 -11.38 13.96 9.84
N THR A 94 -10.07 13.74 9.68
CA THR A 94 -9.05 14.75 9.97
C THR A 94 -8.64 15.54 8.72
N PRO A 95 -7.99 16.72 8.87
CA PRO A 95 -7.46 17.48 7.73
C PRO A 95 -6.29 16.82 7.00
N TRP A 96 -5.77 15.69 7.51
CA TRP A 96 -4.60 14.99 6.97
C TRP A 96 -4.96 13.77 6.12
N MET A 97 -6.26 13.44 6.00
CA MET A 97 -6.72 12.38 5.10
C MET A 97 -6.73 12.86 3.65
N PRO A 98 -5.92 12.26 2.74
CA PRO A 98 -5.90 12.66 1.34
C PRO A 98 -7.27 12.45 0.68
N GLN A 99 -7.72 13.42 -0.10
CA GLN A 99 -8.95 13.33 -0.88
C GLN A 99 -8.65 12.83 -2.29
N ILE A 100 -8.14 11.61 -2.39
CA ILE A 100 -7.78 10.99 -3.66
C ILE A 100 -8.99 10.25 -4.24
N SER A 101 -9.37 10.63 -5.45
CA SER A 101 -10.32 9.90 -6.30
C SER A 101 -9.57 9.35 -7.50
N ASP A 102 -10.11 8.29 -8.10
CA ASP A 102 -9.50 7.57 -9.22
C ASP A 102 -8.08 7.05 -8.90
N GLY A 103 -7.85 6.67 -7.64
CA GLY A 103 -6.56 6.15 -7.17
C GLY A 103 -6.44 4.63 -7.24
N ILE A 104 -5.21 4.16 -6.98
CA ILE A 104 -4.92 2.76 -6.64
C ILE A 104 -4.50 2.77 -5.18
N LEU A 105 -5.39 2.26 -4.31
CA LEU A 105 -5.15 2.23 -2.87
C LEU A 105 -4.48 0.92 -2.47
N VAL A 106 -3.32 0.99 -1.82
CA VAL A 106 -2.60 -0.18 -1.29
C VAL A 106 -2.64 -0.16 0.24
N VAL A 107 -3.05 -1.26 0.86
CA VAL A 107 -3.12 -1.36 2.33
C VAL A 107 -2.44 -2.62 2.85
N GLU A 108 -1.79 -2.49 4.00
CA GLU A 108 -1.11 -3.56 4.74
C GLU A 108 -1.32 -3.35 6.24
N ASP A 109 -1.13 -4.38 7.07
CA ASP A 109 -1.11 -4.21 8.52
C ASP A 109 -0.36 -5.33 9.25
N ILE A 110 -0.12 -5.16 10.55
CA ILE A 110 0.58 -6.11 11.42
C ILE A 110 -0.15 -6.32 12.75
N ASN A 111 -0.22 -7.57 13.21
CA ASN A 111 -0.83 -7.98 14.47
C ASN A 111 -2.30 -7.57 14.62
N GLU A 112 -2.99 -7.40 13.50
CA GLU A 112 -4.43 -7.13 13.46
C GLU A 112 -5.17 -8.42 13.13
N HIS A 113 -6.01 -8.86 14.07
CA HIS A 113 -6.88 -10.00 13.86
C HIS A 113 -7.78 -9.79 12.62
N PRO A 114 -8.13 -10.82 11.82
CA PRO A 114 -8.98 -10.70 10.63
C PRO A 114 -10.20 -9.79 10.80
N PHE A 115 -10.97 -9.92 11.88
CA PHE A 115 -12.14 -9.06 12.11
C PHE A 115 -11.80 -7.58 12.28
N ARG A 116 -10.60 -7.23 12.78
CA ARG A 116 -10.15 -5.84 12.92
C ARG A 116 -9.76 -5.27 11.57
N VAL A 117 -9.10 -6.08 10.73
CA VAL A 117 -8.84 -5.76 9.32
C VAL A 117 -10.16 -5.49 8.60
N GLU A 118 -11.13 -6.40 8.70
CA GLU A 118 -12.46 -6.21 8.10
C GLU A 118 -13.14 -4.94 8.61
N ARG A 119 -13.15 -4.72 9.93
CA ARG A 119 -13.76 -3.51 10.52
C ARG A 119 -13.15 -2.21 9.96
N MET A 120 -11.84 -2.16 9.79
CA MET A 120 -11.16 -1.00 9.20
C MET A 120 -11.47 -0.84 7.72
N LEU A 121 -11.44 -1.93 6.94
CA LEU A 121 -11.82 -1.92 5.53
C LEU A 121 -13.28 -1.46 5.33
N LEU A 122 -14.19 -1.91 6.20
CA LEU A 122 -15.59 -1.46 6.18
C LEU A 122 -15.76 0.00 6.60
N GLN A 123 -14.89 0.54 7.46
CA GLN A 123 -14.88 1.97 7.74
C GLN A 123 -14.47 2.77 6.49
N LEU A 124 -13.49 2.29 5.73
CA LEU A 124 -13.10 2.89 4.44
C LEU A 124 -14.20 2.76 3.39
N LEU A 125 -14.91 1.64 3.36
CA LEU A 125 -16.05 1.42 2.48
C LEU A 125 -17.16 2.42 2.79
N ASN A 126 -17.60 2.46 4.04
CA ASN A 126 -18.77 3.23 4.49
C ASN A 126 -18.50 4.74 4.58
N SER A 127 -17.24 5.17 4.65
CA SER A 127 -16.85 6.57 4.47
C SER A 127 -16.76 6.99 2.99
N GLY A 128 -16.98 6.04 2.07
CA GLY A 128 -16.96 6.26 0.63
C GLY A 128 -15.55 6.39 0.05
N ILE A 129 -14.50 6.06 0.80
CA ILE A 129 -13.11 6.14 0.32
C ILE A 129 -12.87 5.05 -0.71
N LEU A 130 -13.21 3.79 -0.41
CA LEU A 130 -12.96 2.67 -1.33
C LEU A 130 -13.72 2.83 -2.65
N ALA A 131 -14.97 3.31 -2.58
CA ALA A 131 -15.83 3.50 -3.75
C ALA A 131 -15.31 4.54 -4.76
N ARG A 132 -14.37 5.41 -4.36
CA ARG A 132 -13.75 6.43 -5.23
C ARG A 132 -12.48 5.95 -5.90
N GLN A 133 -12.00 4.73 -5.62
CA GLN A 133 -10.76 4.21 -6.17
C GLN A 133 -11.02 3.43 -7.47
N ARG A 134 -9.96 3.22 -8.25
CA ARG A 134 -9.98 2.36 -9.45
C ARG A 134 -9.60 0.92 -9.15
N ALA A 135 -8.78 0.70 -8.12
CA ALA A 135 -8.40 -0.61 -7.64
C ALA A 135 -7.95 -0.53 -6.19
N ILE A 136 -8.08 -1.65 -5.48
CA ILE A 136 -7.50 -1.87 -4.16
C ILE A 136 -6.44 -2.97 -4.28
N ILE A 137 -5.27 -2.77 -3.67
CA ILE A 137 -4.24 -3.78 -3.54
C ILE A 137 -4.07 -4.11 -2.06
N LEU A 138 -4.13 -5.40 -1.72
CA LEU A 138 -3.93 -5.91 -0.36
C LEU A 138 -2.50 -6.45 -0.28
N GLY A 139 -1.69 -5.82 0.57
CA GLY A 139 -0.33 -6.22 0.88
C GLY A 139 -0.29 -7.33 1.93
N SER A 140 0.76 -7.31 2.74
CA SER A 140 0.98 -8.24 3.84
C SER A 140 0.09 -7.87 5.03
N PHE A 141 -0.63 -8.86 5.56
CA PHE A 141 -1.35 -8.77 6.84
C PHE A 141 -0.72 -9.78 7.81
N THR A 142 0.33 -9.35 8.50
CA THR A 142 1.20 -10.24 9.27
C THR A 142 0.70 -10.42 10.70
N GLY A 143 0.97 -11.58 11.33
CA GLY A 143 0.50 -11.85 12.69
C GLY A 143 -1.02 -11.92 12.86
N ALA A 144 -1.77 -12.03 11.75
CA ALA A 144 -3.23 -12.07 11.70
C ALA A 144 -3.80 -13.49 11.87
N ASN A 145 -3.26 -14.25 12.83
CA ASN A 145 -3.66 -15.65 13.03
C ASN A 145 -5.06 -15.73 13.66
N ALA A 146 -5.92 -16.57 13.06
CA ALA A 146 -7.18 -16.96 13.67
C ALA A 146 -6.94 -17.81 14.94
N ASN A 147 -7.93 -17.81 15.82
CA ASN A 147 -8.00 -18.60 17.03
C ASN A 147 -9.25 -19.50 17.02
N ASP A 148 -9.37 -20.38 18.02
CA ASP A 148 -10.45 -21.38 18.08
C ASP A 148 -11.87 -20.76 18.05
N TYR A 149 -12.04 -19.54 18.57
CA TYR A 149 -13.33 -18.86 18.59
C TYR A 149 -13.79 -18.38 17.21
N ASP A 150 -12.86 -18.21 16.26
CA ASP A 150 -13.18 -17.72 14.92
C ASP A 150 -13.92 -18.75 14.06
N ALA A 151 -13.90 -20.03 14.47
CA ALA A 151 -14.65 -21.11 13.83
C ALA A 151 -14.47 -21.16 12.29
N GLY A 152 -13.25 -20.90 11.82
CA GLY A 152 -12.88 -20.89 10.40
C GLY A 152 -12.83 -19.52 9.74
N TYR A 153 -13.17 -18.44 10.46
CA TYR A 153 -13.04 -17.08 9.93
C TYR A 153 -11.57 -16.61 9.88
N ASP A 154 -11.13 -16.16 8.71
CA ASP A 154 -9.74 -15.80 8.43
C ASP A 154 -9.63 -14.65 7.40
N LEU A 155 -8.41 -14.24 7.05
CA LEU A 155 -8.16 -13.17 6.08
C LEU A 155 -8.73 -13.43 4.68
N PRO A 156 -8.58 -14.64 4.07
CA PRO A 156 -9.27 -14.97 2.83
C PRO A 156 -10.76 -14.64 2.85
N MET A 157 -11.47 -14.98 3.93
CA MET A 157 -12.89 -14.62 4.07
C MET A 157 -13.13 -13.10 4.09
N VAL A 158 -12.25 -12.33 4.74
CA VAL A 158 -12.30 -10.85 4.70
C VAL A 158 -12.15 -10.33 3.27
N TYR A 159 -11.21 -10.88 2.51
CA TYR A 159 -10.95 -10.45 1.14
C TYR A 159 -12.12 -10.76 0.21
N ASP A 160 -12.69 -11.97 0.34
CA ASP A 160 -13.85 -12.38 -0.44
C ASP A 160 -15.09 -11.56 -0.09
N TYR A 161 -15.30 -11.26 1.18
CA TYR A 161 -16.37 -10.36 1.60
C TYR A 161 -16.18 -8.96 1.01
N LEU A 162 -14.97 -8.39 1.10
CA LEU A 162 -14.68 -7.07 0.53
C LEU A 162 -14.91 -7.03 -0.99
N ARG A 163 -14.47 -8.08 -1.72
CA ARG A 163 -14.71 -8.23 -3.16
C ARG A 163 -16.20 -8.25 -3.51
N GLN A 164 -17.05 -8.84 -2.68
CA GLN A 164 -18.50 -8.85 -2.87
C GLN A 164 -19.14 -7.46 -2.64
N GLN A 165 -18.52 -6.59 -1.85
CA GLN A 165 -19.04 -5.25 -1.56
C GLN A 165 -18.62 -4.18 -2.58
N LEU A 166 -17.62 -4.45 -3.42
CA LEU A 166 -16.99 -3.47 -4.31
C LEU A 166 -17.20 -3.80 -5.79
N ASN A 167 -17.44 -2.77 -6.60
CA ASN A 167 -17.49 -2.87 -8.06
C ASN A 167 -16.13 -2.62 -8.74
N ILE A 168 -15.05 -2.59 -7.96
CA ILE A 168 -13.68 -2.32 -8.41
C ILE A 168 -12.79 -3.52 -8.06
N PRO A 169 -11.72 -3.80 -8.82
CA PRO A 169 -10.83 -4.91 -8.56
C PRO A 169 -10.14 -4.77 -7.19
N VAL A 170 -10.13 -5.87 -6.44
CA VAL A 170 -9.35 -6.04 -5.21
C VAL A 170 -8.35 -7.16 -5.46
N ILE A 171 -7.06 -6.80 -5.53
CA ILE A 171 -5.96 -7.73 -5.82
C ILE A 171 -5.13 -7.95 -4.56
N SER A 172 -4.94 -9.19 -4.13
CA SER A 172 -4.11 -9.52 -2.97
C SER A 172 -2.76 -10.11 -3.36
N GLY A 173 -1.88 -10.32 -2.38
CA GLY A 173 -0.63 -11.07 -2.53
C GLY A 173 0.61 -10.22 -2.83
N LEU A 174 0.51 -8.89 -2.73
CA LEU A 174 1.69 -8.04 -2.85
C LEU A 174 2.58 -8.18 -1.59
N ASP A 175 3.87 -8.45 -1.78
CA ASP A 175 4.88 -8.39 -0.71
C ASP A 175 5.12 -6.92 -0.30
N PHE A 176 4.23 -6.36 0.51
CA PHE A 176 4.25 -4.98 0.99
C PHE A 176 3.70 -4.91 2.40
N GLY A 177 4.54 -4.50 3.35
CA GLY A 177 4.15 -4.32 4.75
C GLY A 177 5.29 -4.67 5.71
N HIS A 178 4.94 -5.33 6.81
CA HIS A 178 5.85 -5.63 7.92
C HIS A 178 6.55 -7.00 7.83
N GLU A 179 6.49 -7.69 6.69
CA GLU A 179 7.32 -8.87 6.43
C GLU A 179 8.78 -8.48 6.13
N PRO A 180 9.76 -9.39 6.27
CA PRO A 180 11.13 -9.16 5.81
C PRO A 180 11.21 -8.77 4.33
N ARG A 181 10.29 -9.29 3.51
CA ARG A 181 10.10 -8.95 2.10
C ARG A 181 9.06 -7.84 1.99
N THR A 182 9.49 -6.66 1.53
CA THR A 182 8.59 -5.52 1.33
C THR A 182 9.09 -4.66 0.16
N VAL A 183 8.21 -4.36 -0.79
CA VAL A 183 8.51 -3.43 -1.88
C VAL A 183 8.50 -1.98 -1.39
N THR A 184 9.04 -1.06 -2.20
CA THR A 184 8.99 0.39 -1.92
C THR A 184 8.01 1.08 -2.86
N LEU A 185 6.96 1.70 -2.31
CA LEU A 185 5.87 2.33 -3.05
C LEU A 185 5.92 3.86 -2.92
N PRO A 186 6.13 4.63 -4.00
CA PRO A 186 6.07 6.09 -3.95
C PRO A 186 4.60 6.57 -3.90
N LEU A 187 4.14 6.93 -2.71
CA LEU A 187 2.79 7.43 -2.45
C LEU A 187 2.60 8.81 -3.09
N GLY A 188 1.60 8.95 -3.96
CA GLY A 188 1.32 10.11 -4.79
C GLY A 188 1.81 9.99 -6.24
N ALA A 189 2.60 8.96 -6.56
CA ALA A 189 3.04 8.69 -7.93
C ALA A 189 1.89 8.18 -8.82
N ARG A 190 2.12 8.12 -10.14
CA ARG A 190 1.21 7.46 -11.07
C ARG A 190 1.52 5.97 -11.11
N ALA A 191 0.47 5.16 -11.13
CA ALA A 191 0.59 3.72 -11.27
C ALA A 191 -0.43 3.16 -12.28
N LEU A 192 -0.03 2.09 -12.94
CA LEU A 192 -0.86 1.25 -13.80
C LEU A 192 -0.81 -0.18 -13.26
N LEU A 193 -1.94 -0.65 -12.75
CA LEU A 193 -2.17 -2.03 -12.35
C LEU A 193 -2.73 -2.82 -13.53
N VAL A 194 -2.12 -3.98 -13.81
CA VAL A 194 -2.66 -5.00 -14.71
C VAL A 194 -2.66 -6.32 -13.98
N ASN A 195 -3.81 -6.99 -13.91
CA ASN A 195 -3.91 -8.35 -13.42
C ASN A 195 -4.44 -9.25 -14.54
N ASN A 196 -3.81 -10.40 -14.71
CA ASN A 196 -4.28 -11.48 -15.58
C ASN A 196 -4.05 -12.83 -14.88
N ALA A 197 -4.58 -13.91 -15.46
CA ALA A 197 -4.46 -15.27 -14.91
C ALA A 197 -3.03 -15.77 -14.62
N SER A 198 -1.98 -15.14 -15.15
CA SER A 198 -0.58 -15.56 -14.96
C SER A 198 0.20 -14.66 -14.02
N ILE A 199 0.01 -13.35 -14.11
CA ILE A 199 0.85 -12.37 -13.43
C ILE A 199 0.09 -11.07 -13.16
N THR A 200 0.41 -10.45 -12.04
CA THR A 200 0.03 -9.10 -11.72
C THR A 200 1.23 -8.18 -11.87
N THR A 201 1.03 -7.03 -12.52
CA THR A 201 2.05 -6.00 -12.67
C THR A 201 1.56 -4.66 -12.16
N LEU A 202 2.45 -3.91 -11.52
CA LEU A 202 2.22 -2.53 -11.09
C LEU A 202 3.36 -1.66 -11.62
N SER A 203 3.12 -0.98 -12.74
CA SER A 203 4.08 -0.05 -13.34
C SER A 203 3.91 1.35 -12.72
N ILE A 204 4.99 1.92 -12.20
CA ILE A 204 4.97 3.14 -11.37
C ILE A 204 5.92 4.18 -11.96
N SER A 205 5.51 5.45 -12.01
CA SER A 205 6.32 6.56 -12.52
C SER A 205 5.93 7.92 -11.94
N GLY A 206 6.75 8.95 -12.19
CA GLY A 206 6.47 10.33 -11.79
C GLY A 206 6.85 10.68 -10.35
N HIS A 207 7.58 9.80 -9.66
CA HIS A 207 8.20 10.08 -8.37
C HIS A 207 9.61 10.66 -8.55
N PRO A 208 10.12 11.43 -7.59
CA PRO A 208 11.51 11.90 -7.63
C PRO A 208 12.49 10.73 -7.45
N VAL A 209 13.67 10.86 -8.03
CA VAL A 209 14.75 9.86 -7.95
C VAL A 209 16.06 10.53 -7.54
N LEU A 210 17.06 9.74 -7.15
CA LEU A 210 18.41 10.21 -6.92
C LEU A 210 18.96 10.81 -8.20
N ALA A 211 19.52 12.02 -8.10
CA ALA A 211 20.35 12.58 -9.16
C ALA A 211 21.73 11.93 -9.09
N GLU A 212 22.20 11.40 -10.22
CA GLU A 212 23.59 10.96 -10.38
C GLU A 212 24.56 12.15 -10.47
#